data_AF-B0EME9-F1
#
_entry.id   AF-B0EME9-F1
#
_cell.length_a   1.000
_cell.length_b   1.000
_cell.length_c   1.000
_cell.angle_alpha   90.00
_cell.angle_beta   90.00
_cell.angle_gamma   90.00
#
_symmetry.space_group_name_H-M   'P 1'
#
loop_
_entity.id
_entity.type
_entity.pdbx_description
1 polymer ?
#
loop_
_entity_poly.entity_id
_entity_poly.type
_entity_poly.pdbx_seq_one_letter_code
_entity_poly.pdbx_strand_id
1 'polypeptide(L)'
;MENNIIEKDIIKYFQVLPEIAMKSAYKSKWTCSEIFRLLPGMCQSLLLRIIFLKERITIHELYNQFKIPNETMDEVINTIHSIHIIDKEEENGILYIKLNNDFQNNFKMNLIGSMEPAYKIKEVNEKVSQIIKEKC
;
A
#
# COMPACT_ATOMS: atom_id res chain seq x y z
N MET A 1 23.11 -14.41 15.24
CA MET A 1 22.29 -13.22 15.56
C MET A 1 22.99 -11.99 14.97
N GLU A 2 22.89 -11.74 13.66
CA GLU A 2 23.62 -10.61 13.02
C GLU A 2 22.80 -9.84 11.96
N ASN A 3 21.59 -10.28 11.61
CA ASN A 3 20.85 -9.66 10.48
C ASN A 3 20.11 -8.34 10.81
N ASN A 4 19.98 -7.95 12.08
CA ASN A 4 19.18 -6.76 12.45
C ASN A 4 19.92 -5.42 12.33
N ILE A 5 21.25 -5.42 12.17
CA ILE A 5 22.02 -4.16 12.10
C ILE A 5 21.85 -3.52 10.72
N ILE A 6 21.94 -4.33 9.65
CA ILE A 6 21.80 -3.87 8.27
C ILE A 6 20.36 -3.41 7.98
N GLU A 7 19.34 -4.12 8.49
CA GLU A 7 17.93 -3.74 8.30
C GLU A 7 17.55 -2.43 9.02
N LYS A 8 18.09 -2.18 10.22
CA LYS A 8 17.91 -0.88 10.89
C LYS A 8 18.60 0.26 10.17
N ASP A 9 19.74 -0.01 9.53
CA ASP A 9 20.47 1.00 8.77
C ASP A 9 19.86 1.27 7.39
N ILE A 10 19.18 0.29 6.78
CA ILE A 10 18.54 0.51 5.47
C ILE A 10 17.30 1.39 5.57
N ILE A 11 16.52 1.29 6.65
CA ILE A 11 15.39 2.19 6.89
C ILE A 11 15.90 3.62 7.08
N LYS A 12 16.97 3.79 7.87
CA LYS A 12 17.63 5.10 8.02
C LYS A 12 18.13 5.65 6.69
N TYR A 13 18.67 4.79 5.82
CA TYR A 13 19.06 5.20 4.47
C TYR A 13 17.87 5.75 3.69
N PHE A 14 16.72 5.06 3.70
CA PHE A 14 15.50 5.56 3.03
C PHE A 14 14.96 6.86 3.64
N GLN A 15 15.14 7.07 4.95
CA GLN A 15 14.75 8.31 5.63
C GLN A 15 15.59 9.53 5.22
N VAL A 16 16.83 9.32 4.76
CA VAL A 16 17.73 10.40 4.34
C VAL A 16 17.56 10.72 2.84
N LEU A 17 16.91 9.84 2.07
CA LEU A 17 16.69 10.08 0.67
C LEU A 17 15.68 11.22 0.45
N PRO A 18 15.88 12.05 -0.59
CA PRO A 18 14.89 13.06 -0.96
C PRO A 18 13.54 12.41 -1.29
N GLU A 19 12.45 13.05 -0.88
CA GLU A 19 11.08 12.59 -1.14
C GLU A 19 10.84 12.29 -2.63
N ILE A 20 11.41 13.11 -3.52
CA ILE A 20 11.33 12.93 -4.99
C ILE A 20 11.96 11.60 -5.41
N ALA A 21 13.09 11.22 -4.82
CA ALA A 21 13.77 9.96 -5.10
C ALA A 21 12.93 8.77 -4.59
N MET A 22 12.34 8.89 -3.40
CA MET A 22 11.45 7.87 -2.83
C MET A 22 10.19 7.68 -3.65
N LYS A 23 9.52 8.76 -4.06
CA LYS A 23 8.36 8.70 -4.97
C LYS A 23 8.73 8.05 -6.30
N SER A 24 9.92 8.34 -6.84
CA SER A 24 10.40 7.67 -8.06
C SER A 24 10.67 6.18 -7.85
N ALA A 25 11.21 5.80 -6.69
CA ALA A 25 11.46 4.40 -6.34
C ALA A 25 10.15 3.59 -6.29
N TYR A 26 9.06 4.19 -5.80
CA TYR A 26 7.75 3.55 -5.70
C TYR A 26 7.03 3.34 -7.03
N LYS A 27 7.54 3.87 -8.14
CA LYS A 27 7.02 3.57 -9.48
C LYS A 27 7.33 2.14 -9.94
N SER A 28 8.33 1.50 -9.34
CA SER A 28 8.73 0.14 -9.66
C SER A 28 8.05 -0.86 -8.72
N LYS A 29 7.35 -1.84 -9.30
CA LYS A 29 6.74 -2.94 -8.56
C LYS A 29 7.76 -3.72 -7.71
N TRP A 30 8.93 -4.01 -8.27
CA TRP A 30 9.96 -4.78 -7.57
C TRP A 30 10.49 -4.03 -6.35
N THR A 31 10.67 -2.72 -6.50
CA THR A 31 11.15 -1.85 -5.44
C THR A 31 10.15 -1.73 -4.29
N CYS A 32 8.85 -1.64 -4.58
CA CYS A 32 7.81 -1.64 -3.54
C CYS A 32 7.83 -2.94 -2.72
N SER A 33 8.00 -4.09 -3.39
CA SER A 33 8.10 -5.39 -2.73
C SER A 33 9.38 -5.52 -1.89
N GLU A 34 10.52 -5.05 -2.40
CA GLU A 34 11.79 -5.04 -1.67
C GLU A 34 11.69 -4.19 -0.40
N ILE A 35 11.22 -2.95 -0.53
CA ILE A 35 11.08 -2.04 0.61
C ILE A 35 10.15 -2.65 1.64
N PHE A 36 9.01 -3.22 1.24
CA PHE A 36 8.10 -3.91 2.17
C PHE A 36 8.79 -5.03 2.94
N ARG A 37 9.63 -5.86 2.28
CA ARG A 37 10.36 -6.96 2.93
C ARG A 37 11.34 -6.48 4.01
N LEU A 38 11.88 -5.28 3.84
CA LEU A 38 12.84 -4.67 4.78
C LEU A 38 12.16 -3.98 5.98
N LEU A 39 10.83 -3.83 5.96
CA LEU A 39 10.12 -3.20 7.07
C LEU A 39 10.02 -4.12 8.29
N PRO A 40 9.94 -3.54 9.52
CA PRO A 40 9.65 -4.32 10.71
C PRO A 40 8.30 -5.03 10.57
N GLY A 41 8.17 -6.22 11.17
CA GLY A 41 6.96 -7.04 11.04
C GLY A 41 5.66 -6.32 11.42
N MET A 42 5.71 -5.40 12.38
CA MET A 42 4.55 -4.58 12.75
C MET A 42 4.15 -3.59 11.63
N CYS A 43 5.13 -2.99 10.95
CA CYS A 43 4.88 -2.11 9.81
C CYS A 43 4.29 -2.90 8.64
N GLN A 44 4.83 -4.10 8.36
CA GLN A 44 4.31 -5.00 7.34
C GLN A 44 2.84 -5.38 7.62
N SER A 45 2.53 -5.75 8.86
CA SER A 45 1.18 -6.14 9.27
C SER A 45 0.18 -5.01 9.10
N LEU A 46 0.56 -3.79 9.49
CA LEU A 46 -0.27 -2.59 9.29
C LEU A 46 -0.50 -2.36 7.79
N LEU A 47 0.55 -2.32 6.98
CA LEU A 47 0.46 -2.09 5.54
C LEU A 47 -0.45 -3.09 4.84
N LEU A 48 -0.32 -4.40 5.13
CA LEU A 48 -1.17 -5.43 4.51
C LEU A 48 -2.67 -5.26 4.81
N ARG A 49 -3.01 -4.63 5.95
CA ARG A 49 -4.41 -4.36 6.32
C ARG A 49 -4.95 -3.12 5.61
N ILE A 50 -4.14 -2.08 5.50
CA ILE A 50 -4.59 -0.80 4.92
C ILE A 50 -4.39 -0.73 3.40
N ILE A 51 -3.55 -1.60 2.81
CA ILE A 51 -3.22 -1.56 1.39
C ILE A 51 -4.47 -1.65 0.52
N PHE A 52 -5.49 -2.43 0.89
CA PHE A 52 -6.70 -2.61 0.08
C PHE A 52 -7.76 -1.52 0.28
N LEU A 53 -7.55 -0.56 1.19
CA LEU A 53 -8.47 0.56 1.43
C LEU A 53 -8.29 1.65 0.36
N LYS A 54 -9.39 2.14 -0.23
CA LYS A 54 -9.34 2.92 -1.47
C LYS A 54 -9.12 4.44 -1.33
N GLU A 55 -9.31 5.03 -0.16
CA GLU A 55 -9.40 6.50 -0.07
C GLU A 55 -8.48 7.11 0.99
N ARG A 56 -8.66 6.73 2.25
CA ARG A 56 -7.89 7.15 3.42
C ARG A 56 -8.54 6.50 4.64
N ILE A 57 -7.82 6.40 5.74
CA ILE A 57 -8.34 5.88 7.01
C ILE A 57 -8.13 6.90 8.10
N THR A 58 -9.09 7.08 9.00
CA THR A 58 -8.85 7.94 10.16
C THR A 58 -7.87 7.28 11.11
N ILE A 59 -7.04 8.07 11.77
CA ILE A 59 -6.12 7.53 12.79
C ILE A 59 -6.90 6.84 13.93
N HIS A 60 -8.08 7.36 14.29
CA HIS A 60 -8.91 6.76 15.32
C HIS A 60 -9.40 5.35 14.94
N GLU A 61 -9.86 5.14 13.70
CA GLU A 61 -10.22 3.82 13.20
C GLU A 61 -9.01 2.88 13.21
N LEU A 62 -7.83 3.40 12.87
CA LEU A 62 -6.61 2.62 12.92
C LEU A 62 -6.30 2.14 14.34
N TYR A 63 -6.37 3.00 15.34
CA TYR A 63 -6.16 2.60 16.74
C TYR A 63 -7.14 1.51 17.19
N ASN A 64 -8.42 1.64 16.81
CA ASN A 64 -9.45 0.68 17.20
C ASN A 64 -9.31 -0.69 16.52
N GLN A 65 -8.67 -0.76 15.35
CA GLN A 65 -8.52 -2.01 14.60
C GLN A 65 -7.41 -2.93 15.14
N PHE A 66 -6.49 -2.41 15.95
CA PHE A 66 -5.32 -3.16 16.42
C PHE A 66 -5.30 -3.26 17.94
N LYS A 67 -5.08 -4.46 18.45
CA LYS A 67 -4.92 -4.71 19.89
C LYS A 67 -3.45 -4.51 20.30
N ILE A 68 -2.91 -3.31 20.09
CA ILE A 68 -1.53 -2.95 20.50
C ILE A 68 -1.53 -1.61 21.25
N PRO A 69 -0.51 -1.33 22.09
CA PRO A 69 -0.40 -0.03 22.77
C PRO A 69 -0.33 1.12 21.77
N ASN A 70 -0.94 2.26 22.13
CA ASN A 70 -0.99 3.41 21.23
C ASN A 70 0.41 3.93 20.88
N GLU A 71 1.33 3.94 21.85
CA GLU A 71 2.72 4.34 21.66
C GLU A 71 3.42 3.50 20.59
N THR A 72 3.20 2.17 20.60
CA THR A 72 3.76 1.26 19.59
C THR A 72 3.17 1.52 18.21
N MET A 73 1.87 1.82 18.14
CA MET A 73 1.23 2.18 16.88
C MET A 73 1.76 3.52 16.34
N ASP A 74 1.96 4.52 17.20
CA ASP A 74 2.58 5.80 16.83
C ASP A 74 3.99 5.59 16.24
N GLU A 75 4.81 4.74 16.87
CA GLU A 75 6.14 4.37 16.34
C GLU A 75 6.05 3.74 14.94
N VAL A 76 5.10 2.82 14.74
CA VAL A 76 4.88 2.16 13.45
C VAL A 76 4.43 3.17 12.39
N ILE A 77 3.44 4.01 12.70
CA ILE A 77 2.96 5.05 11.80
C ILE A 77 4.10 6.01 11.44
N ASN A 78 4.87 6.46 12.44
CA ASN A 78 6.00 7.38 12.22
C ASN A 78 7.10 6.74 11.37
N THR A 79 7.37 5.45 11.56
CA THR A 79 8.34 4.70 10.75
C THR A 79 7.88 4.65 9.29
N ILE A 80 6.63 4.27 9.02
CA ILE A 80 6.10 4.16 7.65
C ILE A 80 5.99 5.54 6.97
N HIS A 81 5.65 6.57 7.75
CA HIS A 81 5.60 7.96 7.28
C HIS A 81 6.99 8.49 6.93
N SER A 82 8.01 8.17 7.73
CA SER A 82 9.39 8.64 7.52
C SER A 82 10.04 8.15 6.22
N ILE A 83 9.49 7.09 5.62
CA ILE A 83 9.92 6.55 4.33
C ILE A 83 8.94 6.89 3.20
N HIS A 84 7.94 7.74 3.44
CA HIS A 84 6.97 8.21 2.45
C HIS A 84 6.05 7.13 1.84
N ILE A 85 5.79 6.04 2.57
CA ILE A 85 4.76 5.06 2.16
C ILE A 85 3.36 5.58 2.51
N ILE A 86 3.23 6.33 3.60
CA ILE A 86 2.00 7.01 3.98
C ILE A 86 2.24 8.50 4.15
N ASP A 87 1.20 9.27 3.87
CA ASP A 87 1.09 10.69 4.16
C ASP A 87 0.04 10.90 5.25
N LYS A 88 0.29 11.87 6.12
CA LYS A 88 -0.67 12.33 7.13
C LYS A 88 -1.39 13.57 6.58
N GLU A 89 -2.70 13.47 6.39
CA GLU A 89 -3.55 14.57 5.93
C GLU A 89 -4.50 14.98 7.06
N GLU A 90 -4.65 16.28 7.32
CA GLU A 90 -5.62 16.80 8.27
C GLU A 90 -6.76 17.49 7.52
N GLU A 91 -8.00 17.09 7.79
CA GLU A 91 -9.19 17.72 7.23
C GLU A 91 -10.24 17.90 8.34
N ASN A 92 -10.72 19.13 8.52
CA ASN A 92 -11.73 19.47 9.53
C ASN A 92 -11.34 19.05 10.97
N GLY A 93 -10.05 19.10 11.32
CA GLY A 93 -9.52 18.67 12.62
C GLY A 93 -9.45 17.15 12.82
N ILE A 94 -9.74 16.37 11.78
CA ILE A 94 -9.62 14.91 11.77
C ILE A 94 -8.34 14.55 11.03
N LEU A 95 -7.51 13.73 11.67
CA LEU A 95 -6.25 13.25 11.12
C LEU A 95 -6.47 11.94 10.35
N TYR A 96 -6.11 11.97 9.08
CA TYR A 96 -6.20 10.87 8.13
C TYR A 96 -4.81 10.35 7.76
N ILE A 97 -4.75 9.05 7.52
CA ILE A 97 -3.63 8.38 6.90
C ILE A 97 -4.03 8.00 5.48
N LYS A 98 -3.19 8.38 4.53
CA LYS A 98 -3.33 8.06 3.12
C LYS A 98 -2.09 7.34 2.64
N LEU A 99 -2.25 6.27 1.87
CA LEU A 99 -1.11 5.59 1.27
C LEU A 99 -0.65 6.33 0.03
N ASN A 100 0.66 6.30 -0.23
CA ASN A 100 1.22 6.70 -1.50
C ASN A 100 0.60 5.85 -2.63
N ASN A 101 -0.01 6.50 -3.62
CA ASN A 101 -0.74 5.82 -4.69
C ASN A 101 0.14 4.88 -5.53
N ASP A 102 1.38 5.30 -5.83
CA ASP A 102 2.31 4.49 -6.62
C ASP A 102 2.70 3.23 -5.83
N PHE A 103 3.08 3.39 -4.56
CA PHE A 103 3.36 2.26 -3.67
C PHE A 103 2.14 1.34 -3.56
N GLN A 104 0.96 1.90 -3.31
CA GLN A 104 -0.26 1.14 -3.12
C GLN A 104 -0.62 0.31 -4.35
N ASN A 105 -0.59 0.90 -5.54
CA ASN A 105 -0.93 0.21 -6.78
C ASN A 105 0.11 -0.84 -7.14
N ASN A 106 1.39 -0.48 -7.10
CA ASN A 106 2.47 -1.38 -7.48
C ASN A 106 2.65 -2.53 -6.48
N PHE A 107 2.44 -2.29 -5.18
CA PHE A 107 2.46 -3.34 -4.18
C PHE A 107 1.25 -4.26 -4.30
N LYS A 108 0.03 -3.73 -4.50
CA LYS A 108 -1.15 -4.56 -4.85
C LYS A 108 -0.86 -5.46 -6.04
N MET A 109 -0.33 -4.91 -7.13
CA MET A 109 0.00 -5.70 -8.33
C MET A 109 1.01 -6.82 -8.05
N ASN A 110 1.93 -6.67 -7.10
CA ASN A 110 2.79 -7.79 -6.70
C ASN A 110 2.06 -8.85 -5.88
N LEU A 111 1.17 -8.44 -4.97
CA LEU A 111 0.49 -9.37 -4.07
C LEU A 111 -0.51 -10.26 -4.80
N ILE A 112 -1.30 -9.67 -5.70
CA ILE A 112 -2.45 -10.34 -6.33
C ILE A 112 -2.32 -10.48 -7.85
N GLY A 113 -1.26 -9.92 -8.45
CA GLY A 113 -1.12 -9.84 -9.91
C GLY A 113 -2.00 -8.77 -10.54
N SER A 114 -1.99 -8.69 -11.87
CA SER A 114 -2.97 -7.89 -12.59
C SER A 114 -4.35 -8.54 -12.44
N MET A 115 -5.32 -7.83 -11.85
CA MET A 115 -6.73 -8.23 -11.90
C MET A 115 -7.36 -8.08 -13.30
N GLU A 116 -6.53 -7.92 -14.34
CA GLU A 116 -7.00 -8.02 -15.72
C GLU A 116 -7.27 -9.50 -16.02
N PRO A 117 -8.51 -9.86 -16.38
CA PRO A 117 -8.81 -11.22 -16.77
C PRO A 117 -7.92 -11.59 -17.96
N ALA A 118 -7.16 -12.69 -17.84
CA ALA A 118 -6.29 -13.18 -18.91
C ALA A 118 -7.07 -13.59 -20.18
N TYR A 119 -8.40 -13.64 -20.10
CA TYR A 119 -9.28 -13.84 -21.24
C TYR A 119 -9.69 -12.50 -21.87
N LYS A 120 -9.51 -12.38 -23.18
CA LYS A 120 -10.13 -11.30 -23.94
C LYS A 120 -11.64 -11.54 -23.96
N ILE A 121 -12.43 -10.64 -23.37
CA ILE A 121 -13.88 -10.61 -23.55
C ILE A 121 -14.17 -10.16 -25.00
N LYS A 122 -13.92 -11.03 -25.97
CA LYS A 122 -14.36 -10.82 -27.36
C LYS A 122 -15.60 -11.64 -27.70
N GLU A 123 -15.84 -12.75 -27.00
CA GLU A 123 -16.88 -13.72 -27.44
C GLU A 123 -18.23 -13.60 -26.71
N VAL A 124 -18.30 -12.90 -25.57
CA VAL A 124 -19.55 -12.80 -24.81
C VAL A 124 -20.48 -11.74 -25.41
N ASN A 125 -19.93 -10.61 -25.88
CA ASN A 125 -20.75 -9.53 -26.41
C ASN A 125 -21.39 -9.86 -27.77
N GLU A 126 -20.72 -10.64 -28.62
CA GLU A 126 -21.29 -11.05 -29.92
C GLU A 126 -22.44 -12.04 -29.74
N LYS A 127 -22.29 -13.03 -28.86
CA LYS A 127 -23.34 -14.01 -28.56
C LYS A 127 -24.54 -13.38 -27.87
N VAL A 128 -24.33 -12.48 -26.90
CA VAL A 128 -25.43 -11.76 -26.24
C VAL A 128 -26.17 -10.85 -27.24
N SER A 129 -25.45 -10.16 -28.13
CA SER A 129 -26.07 -9.31 -29.15
C SER A 129 -26.87 -10.11 -30.20
N GLN A 130 -26.40 -11.32 -30.56
CA GLN A 130 -27.12 -12.22 -31.47
C GLN A 130 -28.39 -12.78 -30.83
N ILE A 131 -28.32 -13.23 -29.57
CA ILE A 131 -29.47 -13.77 -28.84
C ILE A 131 -30.57 -12.71 -28.61
N ILE A 132 -30.17 -11.45 -28.37
CA ILE A 132 -31.13 -10.33 -28.24
C ILE A 132 -31.81 -10.03 -29.59
N LYS A 133 -31.09 -10.13 -30.71
CA LYS A 133 -31.65 -9.92 -32.06
C LYS A 133 -32.57 -11.04 -32.53
N GLU A 134 -32.38 -12.28 -32.06
CA GLU A 134 -33.26 -13.41 -32.42
C GLU A 134 -34.55 -13.46 -31.59
N LYS A 135 -34.66 -12.67 -30.52
CA LYS A 135 -35.83 -12.63 -29.62
C LYS A 135 -36.67 -11.35 -29.72
N CYS A 136 -36.27 -10.38 -30.55
CA CYS A 136 -37.05 -9.19 -30.88
C CYS A 136 -37.50 -9.25 -32.34
#